data_AF-A0A2M8P6Q8-F1
#
_entry.id   AF-A0A2M8P6Q8-F1
#
_cell.length_a   1.000
_cell.length_b   1.000
_cell.length_c   1.000
_cell.angle_alpha   90.00
_cell.angle_beta   90.00
_cell.angle_gamma   90.00
#
_symmetry.space_group_name_H-M   'P 1'
#
loop_
_entity.id
_entity.type
_entity.pdbx_description
1 polymer ?
#
loop_
_entity_poly.entity_id
_entity_poly.type
_entity_poly.pdbx_seq_one_letter_code
_entity_poly.pdbx_strand_id
1 'polypeptide(L)'
;KDGTHLGVQLHYVRESEPLGTAGALNLLRDQLRTPFLMMNGDLVTRLDFRAFYAFHLEQGAALTVGVKAHEVPIPYGVVESEAQTVIALREKPTLSV
;
A
#
# COMPACT_ATOMS: atom_id res chain seq x y z
N LYS A 1 -4.55 -4.68 25.54
CA LYS A 1 -4.59 -3.45 26.37
C LYS A 1 -5.22 -2.36 25.52
N ASP A 2 -5.92 -1.40 26.11
CA ASP A 2 -6.79 -0.43 25.40
C ASP A 2 -6.07 0.82 24.85
N GLY A 3 -4.75 0.93 25.02
CA GLY A 3 -3.95 2.04 24.46
C GLY A 3 -3.96 3.33 25.28
N THR A 4 -4.75 3.42 26.34
CA THR A 4 -4.97 4.63 27.14
C THR A 4 -3.68 5.26 27.67
N HIS A 5 -2.71 4.44 28.09
CA HIS A 5 -1.37 4.88 28.51
C HIS A 5 -0.56 5.65 27.44
N LEU A 6 -0.91 5.52 26.17
CA LEU A 6 -0.30 6.23 25.04
C LEU A 6 -1.17 7.41 24.56
N GLY A 7 -2.28 7.71 25.25
CA GLY A 7 -3.21 8.76 24.85
C GLY A 7 -4.09 8.39 23.65
N VAL A 8 -4.21 7.10 23.32
CA VAL A 8 -5.03 6.60 22.20
C VAL A 8 -6.03 5.53 22.67
N GLN A 9 -7.05 5.26 21.87
CA GLN A 9 -7.96 4.13 22.08
C GLN A 9 -7.66 3.05 21.04
N LEU A 10 -7.36 1.83 21.51
CA LEU A 10 -7.09 0.68 20.65
C LEU A 10 -8.29 -0.25 20.63
N HIS A 11 -8.82 -0.46 19.43
CA HIS A 11 -9.84 -1.46 19.15
C HIS A 11 -9.21 -2.60 18.35
N TYR A 12 -9.61 -3.83 18.68
CA TYR A 12 -9.09 -5.03 18.04
C TYR A 12 -10.24 -5.76 17.36
N VAL A 13 -10.04 -6.08 16.09
CA VAL A 13 -10.92 -6.95 15.33
C VAL A 13 -10.10 -8.15 14.88
N ARG A 14 -10.69 -9.34 15.00
CA ARG A 14 -10.08 -10.59 14.58
C ARG A 14 -10.90 -11.18 13.44
N GLU A 15 -10.25 -11.42 12.33
CA GLU A 15 -10.84 -12.17 11.22
C GLU A 15 -10.87 -13.66 11.58
N SER A 16 -11.98 -14.33 11.32
CA SER A 16 -12.12 -15.79 11.49
C SER A 16 -11.46 -16.57 10.34
N GLU A 17 -11.40 -15.96 9.16
CA GLU A 17 -10.77 -16.46 7.94
C GLU A 17 -10.13 -15.30 7.17
N PRO A 18 -9.17 -15.54 6.26
CA PRO A 18 -8.52 -14.46 5.51
C PRO A 18 -9.51 -13.80 4.54
N LEU A 19 -9.92 -12.55 4.81
CA LEU A 19 -10.86 -11.82 3.94
C LEU A 19 -10.16 -10.96 2.87
N GLY A 20 -8.83 -10.99 2.83
CA GLY A 20 -8.00 -10.16 1.94
C GLY A 20 -7.73 -8.76 2.51
N THR A 21 -6.88 -7.97 1.82
CA THR A 21 -6.31 -6.72 2.35
C THR A 21 -7.35 -5.74 2.91
N ALA A 22 -8.45 -5.53 2.18
CA ALA A 22 -9.53 -4.64 2.60
C ALA A 22 -10.73 -5.37 3.22
N GLY A 23 -10.69 -6.71 3.32
CA GLY A 23 -11.81 -7.51 3.82
C GLY A 23 -12.15 -7.22 5.28
N ALA A 24 -11.14 -6.95 6.10
CA ALA A 24 -11.30 -6.50 7.48
C ALA A 24 -12.13 -5.20 7.63
N LEU A 25 -12.17 -4.34 6.60
CA LEU A 25 -12.99 -3.12 6.64
C LEU A 25 -14.49 -3.45 6.70
N ASN A 26 -14.92 -4.58 6.15
CA ASN A 26 -16.31 -5.00 6.21
C ASN A 26 -16.76 -5.27 7.66
N LEU A 27 -15.84 -5.79 8.49
CA LEU A 27 -16.08 -6.00 9.92
C LEU A 27 -16.20 -4.69 10.71
N LEU A 28 -15.71 -3.59 10.14
CA LEU A 28 -15.65 -2.25 10.75
C LEU A 28 -16.61 -1.25 10.10
N ARG A 29 -17.45 -1.69 9.15
CA ARG A 29 -18.28 -0.81 8.31
C ARG A 29 -19.16 0.18 9.08
N ASP A 30 -19.69 -0.23 10.24
CA ASP A 30 -20.60 0.60 11.03
C ASP A 30 -19.86 1.60 11.93
N GLN A 31 -18.55 1.41 12.12
CA GLN A 31 -17.68 2.21 12.98
C GLN A 31 -16.92 3.29 12.17
N LEU A 32 -16.66 3.05 10.89
CA LEU A 32 -15.89 3.94 10.02
C LEU A 32 -16.81 4.93 9.28
N ARG A 33 -17.10 6.07 9.91
CA ARG A 33 -18.02 7.10 9.36
C ARG A 33 -17.34 8.36 8.83
N THR A 34 -16.07 8.55 9.19
CA THR A 34 -15.26 9.70 8.76
C THR A 34 -14.09 9.20 7.92
N PRO A 35 -13.47 10.06 7.10
CA PRO A 35 -12.22 9.69 6.43
C PRO A 35 -11.21 9.12 7.43
N PHE A 36 -10.53 8.05 7.04
CA PHE A 36 -9.59 7.32 7.88
C PHE A 36 -8.38 6.88 7.08
N LEU A 37 -7.28 6.59 7.79
CA LEU A 37 -6.06 6.04 7.20
C LEU A 37 -6.07 4.52 7.37
N MET A 38 -5.74 3.82 6.29
CA MET A 38 -5.53 2.37 6.29
C MET A 38 -4.12 2.08 5.79
N MET A 39 -3.39 1.24 6.52
CA MET A 39 -2.07 0.77 6.15
C MET A 39 -1.80 -0.61 6.77
N ASN A 40 -0.91 -1.38 6.16
CA ASN A 40 -0.42 -2.60 6.78
C ASN A 40 0.42 -2.27 8.02
N GLY A 41 0.35 -3.13 9.04
CA GLY A 41 1.07 -2.92 10.31
C GLY A 41 2.59 -3.15 10.23
N ASP A 42 3.07 -3.76 9.15
CA ASP A 42 4.49 -4.01 8.88
C ASP A 42 5.14 -2.91 8.00
N LEU A 43 4.38 -1.87 7.64
CA LEU A 43 4.84 -0.80 6.77
C LEU A 43 5.65 0.25 7.53
N VAL A 44 6.94 0.37 7.19
CA VAL A 44 7.83 1.45 7.66
C VAL A 44 7.96 2.50 6.56
N THR A 45 7.54 3.74 6.84
CA THR A 45 7.51 4.81 5.84
C THR A 45 7.89 6.17 6.42
N ARG A 46 8.33 7.07 5.53
CA ARG A 46 8.57 8.50 5.81
C ARG A 46 7.44 9.39 5.30
N LEU A 47 6.32 8.80 4.87
CA LEU A 47 5.14 9.53 4.42
C LEU A 47 4.64 10.45 5.54
N ASP A 48 4.42 11.73 5.22
CA ASP A 48 3.74 12.65 6.12
C ASP A 48 2.23 12.37 6.09
N PHE A 49 1.75 11.64 7.10
CA PHE A 49 0.34 11.29 7.22
C PHE A 49 -0.58 12.51 7.37
N ARG A 50 -0.10 13.62 7.94
CA ARG A 50 -0.90 14.83 8.10
C ARG A 50 -1.10 15.51 6.75
N ALA A 51 -0.03 15.66 5.98
CA ALA A 51 -0.11 16.23 4.64
C ALA A 51 -0.94 15.34 3.70
N PHE A 52 -0.76 14.01 3.78
CA PHE A 52 -1.53 13.06 2.99
C PHE A 52 -3.04 13.10 3.31
N TYR A 53 -3.40 13.17 4.59
CA TYR A 53 -4.79 13.29 5.02
C TYR A 53 -5.41 14.63 4.62
N ALA A 54 -4.67 15.74 4.77
CA ALA A 54 -5.13 17.05 4.32
C ALA A 54 -5.39 17.08 2.81
N PHE A 55 -4.46 16.54 2.02
CA PHE A 55 -4.62 16.40 0.58
C PHE A 55 -5.88 15.59 0.21
N HIS A 56 -6.13 14.47 0.88
CA HIS A 56 -7.35 13.67 0.64
C HIS A 56 -8.63 14.49 0.87
N LEU A 57 -8.70 15.23 1.99
CA LEU A 57 -9.83 16.10 2.30
C LEU A 57 -10.02 17.20 1.26
N GLU A 58 -8.93 17.83 0.80
CA GLU A 58 -8.96 18.88 -0.23
C GLU A 58 -9.45 18.38 -1.58
N GLN A 59 -9.08 17.15 -1.97
CA GLN A 59 -9.49 16.57 -3.25
C GLN A 59 -10.96 16.10 -3.25
N GLY A 60 -11.54 15.79 -2.09
CA GLY A 60 -12.90 15.24 -2.01
C GLY A 60 -13.06 13.89 -2.71
N ALA A 61 -11.95 13.18 -2.94
CA ALA A 61 -11.93 11.89 -3.63
C ALA A 61 -12.52 10.78 -2.75
N ALA A 62 -13.11 9.74 -3.36
CA ALA A 62 -13.59 8.57 -2.62
C ALA A 62 -12.44 7.76 -1.96
N LEU A 63 -11.24 7.79 -2.57
CA LEU A 63 -10.05 7.11 -2.08
C LEU A 63 -8.79 7.85 -2.56
N THR A 64 -7.79 7.97 -1.70
CA THR A 64 -6.44 8.41 -2.06
C THR A 64 -5.46 7.29 -1.74
N VAL A 65 -4.56 6.96 -2.68
CA VAL A 65 -3.60 5.87 -2.54
C VAL A 65 -2.18 6.43 -2.65
N GLY A 66 -1.35 6.13 -1.65
CA GLY A 66 0.08 6.40 -1.71
C GLY A 66 0.80 5.26 -2.44
N VAL A 67 1.40 5.55 -3.60
CA VAL A 67 2.17 4.58 -4.39
C VAL A 67 3.65 4.90 -4.33
N LYS A 68 4.48 3.87 -4.37
CA LYS A 68 5.92 3.98 -4.51
C LYS A 68 6.35 3.12 -5.68
N ALA A 69 7.02 3.71 -6.66
CA ALA A 69 7.63 2.96 -7.75
C ALA A 69 8.65 1.97 -7.17
N HIS A 70 8.54 0.70 -7.58
CA HIS A 70 9.51 -0.30 -7.21
C HIS A 70 10.43 -0.55 -8.40
N GLU A 71 11.69 -0.21 -8.22
CA GLU A 71 12.72 -0.45 -9.21
C GLU A 71 13.48 -1.73 -8.85
N VAL A 72 13.45 -2.70 -9.75
CA VAL A 72 14.17 -3.96 -9.62
C VAL A 72 15.38 -3.92 -10.54
N PRO A 73 16.59 -3.71 -10.00
CA PRO A 73 17.80 -3.81 -10.79
C PRO A 73 18.09 -5.29 -11.10
N ILE A 74 18.23 -5.62 -12.38
CA ILE A 74 18.64 -6.95 -12.82
C ILE A 74 20.16 -6.93 -13.02
N PRO A 75 20.94 -7.79 -12.33
CA PRO A 75 22.40 -7.75 -12.40
C PRO A 75 22.98 -8.44 -13.66
N TYR A 76 22.13 -8.76 -14.65
CA TYR A 76 22.48 -9.51 -15.86
C TYR A 76 21.94 -8.82 -17.11
N GLY A 77 22.45 -9.25 -18.28
CA GLY A 77 21.83 -8.96 -19.56
C GLY A 77 20.48 -9.66 -19.70
N VAL A 78 19.43 -8.90 -20.03
CA VAL A 78 18.08 -9.40 -20.32
C VAL A 78 17.89 -9.46 -21.82
N VAL A 79 17.55 -10.65 -22.33
CA VAL A 79 17.18 -10.86 -23.73
C VAL A 79 15.68 -10.76 -23.88
N GLU A 80 15.22 -9.86 -24.75
CA GLU A 80 13.82 -9.80 -25.17
C GLU A 80 13.68 -10.59 -26.48
N SER A 81 12.67 -11.46 -26.55
CA SER A 81 12.43 -12.31 -27.71
C SER A 81 10.95 -12.34 -28.07
N GLU A 82 10.67 -12.40 -29.36
CA GLU A 82 9.35 -12.69 -29.92
C GLU A 82 9.41 -14.07 -30.59
N ALA A 83 8.63 -15.02 -30.05
CA ALA A 83 8.70 -16.43 -30.41
C ALA A 83 10.13 -16.99 -30.30
N GLN A 84 10.80 -17.25 -31.43
CA GLN A 84 12.16 -17.81 -31.49
C GLN A 84 13.21 -16.76 -31.93
N THR A 85 12.81 -15.51 -32.10
CA THR A 85 13.69 -14.44 -32.59
C THR A 85 14.04 -13.50 -31.45
N VAL A 86 15.33 -13.25 -31.25
CA VAL A 86 15.81 -12.22 -30.33
C VAL A 86 15.58 -10.84 -30.95
N ILE A 87 14.90 -9.95 -30.22
CA ILE A 87 14.58 -8.59 -30.67
C ILE A 87 15.37 -7.51 -29.94
N ALA A 88 15.83 -7.77 -28.70
CA ALA A 88 16.70 -6.84 -27.97
C ALA A 88 17.55 -7.56 -26.91
N LEU A 89 18.66 -6.92 -26.54
CA LEU A 89 19.47 -7.26 -25.37
C LEU A 89 19.64 -5.98 -24.54
N ARG A 90 19.23 -6.02 -23.27
CA ARG A 90 19.43 -4.92 -22.31
C ARG A 90 20.44 -5.35 -21.26
N GLU A 91 21.57 -4.67 -21.18
CA GLU A 91 22.56 -4.96 -20.15
C GLU A 91 22.18 -4.32 -18.82
N LYS A 92 22.10 -5.12 -17.76
CA LYS A 92 21.81 -4.71 -16.38
C LYS A 92 20.64 -3.71 -16.25
N PRO A 93 19.45 -4.03 -16.80
CA PRO A 93 18.34 -3.09 -16.79
C PRO A 93 17.78 -2.93 -15.38
N THR A 94 17.18 -1.77 -15.14
CA THR A 94 16.29 -1.55 -14.02
C THR A 94 14.86 -1.64 -14.53
N LEU A 95 14.08 -2.58 -14.01
CA LEU A 95 12.66 -2.69 -14.33
C LEU A 95 11.85 -1.88 -13.32
N SER A 96 10.97 -1.02 -13.82
CA SER A 96 9.94 -0.39 -13.00
C SER A 96 8.72 -1.31 -12.98
N VAL A 97 8.39 -1.83 -11.79
CA VAL A 97 7.22 -2.68 -11.52
C VAL A 97 6.25 -1.96 -10.59
#